data_AF-A0A7C8I9S7-F1
#
_entry.id   AF-A0A7C8I9S7-F1
#
_cell.length_a   1.000
_cell.length_b   1.000
_cell.length_c   1.000
_cell.angle_alpha   90.00
_cell.angle_beta   90.00
_cell.angle_gamma   90.00
#
_symmetry.space_group_name_H-M   'P 1'
#
loop_
_entity.id
_entity.type
_entity.pdbx_description
1 polymer ?
#
loop_
_entity_poly.entity_id
_entity_poly.type
_entity_poly.pdbx_seq_one_letter_code
_entity_poly.pdbx_strand_id
1 'polypeptide(L)'
;MHLSTILTALTLASSVSAGFANSCSNCRLIINKAVAGYMVCDCKRTDGSTNTNADIHLGRCFGNNNGDLVPQLDGNFVHSCTVDALSPAAEHAWFLSVGCPRNDGSRHSYAVNLNAVGDISNNNGNLQCYGVN
;
A
#
# COMPACT_ATOMS: atom_id res chain seq x y z
N MET A 1 43.07 -14.68 35.25
CA MET A 1 41.68 -14.17 35.35
C MET A 1 41.22 -13.87 33.93
N HIS A 2 40.43 -14.77 33.34
CA HIS A 2 39.90 -14.59 31.98
C HIS A 2 38.52 -13.93 32.08
N LEU A 3 38.41 -12.70 31.57
CA LEU A 3 37.17 -11.96 31.48
C LEU A 3 36.61 -12.15 30.06
N SER A 4 35.61 -13.03 29.92
CA SER A 4 34.90 -13.21 28.65
C SER A 4 33.75 -12.20 28.56
N THR A 5 33.93 -11.18 27.73
CA THR A 5 32.88 -10.22 27.39
C THR A 5 31.98 -10.83 26.31
N ILE A 6 30.74 -11.19 26.68
CA ILE A 6 29.72 -11.65 25.73
C ILE A 6 29.06 -10.40 25.14
N LEU A 7 29.32 -10.12 23.86
CA LEU A 7 28.67 -9.05 23.11
C LEU A 7 27.33 -9.58 22.56
N THR A 8 26.23 -9.24 23.21
CA THR A 8 24.88 -9.59 22.73
C THR A 8 24.52 -8.65 21.59
N ALA A 9 24.62 -9.14 20.35
CA ALA A 9 24.15 -8.40 19.19
C ALA A 9 22.61 -8.35 19.21
N LEU A 10 22.05 -7.18 19.48
CA LEU A 10 20.63 -6.90 19.30
C LEU A 10 20.36 -6.83 17.78
N THR A 11 19.88 -7.92 17.20
CA THR A 11 19.33 -7.88 15.85
C THR A 11 18.01 -7.12 15.90
N LEU A 12 18.05 -5.85 15.51
CA LEU A 12 16.86 -5.11 15.10
C LEU A 12 16.29 -5.82 13.89
N ALA A 13 15.36 -6.76 14.12
CA ALA A 13 14.51 -7.27 13.07
C ALA A 13 13.71 -6.09 12.56
N SER A 14 14.15 -5.50 11.45
CA SER A 14 13.32 -4.64 10.63
C SER A 14 12.10 -5.48 10.28
N SER A 15 10.99 -5.20 10.96
CA SER A 15 9.68 -5.62 10.52
C SER A 15 9.45 -4.94 9.18
N VAL A 16 9.93 -5.56 8.10
CA VAL A 16 9.35 -5.38 6.77
C VAL A 16 7.86 -5.57 7.05
N SER A 17 7.11 -4.46 7.01
CA SER A 17 5.67 -4.52 7.04
C SER A 17 5.32 -5.54 5.99
N ALA A 18 4.79 -6.69 6.42
CA ALA A 18 4.40 -7.75 5.53
C ALA A 18 3.17 -7.24 4.80
N GLY A 19 3.40 -6.39 3.79
CA GLY A 19 2.34 -5.75 3.03
C GLY A 19 1.40 -6.81 2.48
N PHE A 20 0.16 -6.40 2.24
CA PHE A 20 -0.92 -7.26 1.75
C PHE A 20 -0.49 -8.26 0.67
N ALA A 21 0.43 -7.88 -0.22
CA ALA A 21 0.88 -8.67 -1.36
C ALA A 21 1.58 -10.00 -1.03
N ASN A 22 2.03 -10.22 0.22
CA ASN A 22 2.51 -11.56 0.63
C ASN A 22 1.38 -12.59 0.69
N SER A 23 0.14 -12.12 0.83
CA SER A 23 -1.04 -12.96 1.01
C SER A 23 -2.20 -12.59 0.07
N CYS A 24 -1.97 -11.61 -0.81
CA CYS A 24 -2.91 -11.17 -1.83
C CYS A 24 -2.28 -11.21 -3.22
N SER A 25 -3.06 -11.59 -4.21
CA SER A 25 -2.65 -11.67 -5.62
C SER A 25 -3.71 -11.06 -6.53
N ASN A 26 -3.43 -11.01 -7.84
CA ASN A 26 -4.40 -10.61 -8.86
C ASN A 26 -5.06 -9.23 -8.60
N CYS A 27 -4.27 -8.28 -8.11
CA CYS A 27 -4.75 -6.96 -7.80
C CYS A 27 -5.03 -6.15 -9.06
N ARG A 28 -6.12 -5.37 -9.03
CA ARG A 28 -6.55 -4.51 -10.13
C ARG A 28 -7.19 -3.23 -9.59
N LEU A 29 -7.09 -2.14 -10.35
CA LEU A 29 -7.87 -0.94 -10.08
C LEU A 29 -9.27 -1.06 -10.65
N ILE A 30 -10.25 -0.59 -9.88
CA ILE A 30 -11.56 -0.26 -10.43
C ILE A 30 -11.47 1.17 -10.95
N ILE A 31 -11.30 1.31 -12.26
CA ILE A 31 -11.35 2.62 -12.93
C ILE A 31 -12.81 2.89 -13.34
N ASN A 32 -13.60 3.39 -12.40
CA ASN A 32 -14.88 4.01 -12.70
C ASN A 32 -14.79 5.50 -12.35
N LYS A 33 -15.27 6.40 -13.22
CA LYS A 33 -15.19 7.86 -12.99
C LYS A 33 -15.91 8.30 -11.72
N ALA A 34 -16.83 7.49 -11.19
CA ALA A 34 -17.52 7.74 -9.93
C ALA A 34 -16.76 7.23 -8.69
N VAL A 35 -15.72 6.39 -8.86
CA VAL A 35 -15.12 5.57 -7.79
C VAL A 35 -13.60 5.46 -8.00
N ALA A 36 -12.92 6.59 -8.19
CA ALA A 36 -11.47 6.60 -8.38
C ALA A 36 -10.73 6.09 -7.14
N GLY A 37 -9.66 5.33 -7.36
CA GLY A 37 -8.77 4.84 -6.29
C GLY A 37 -9.25 3.61 -5.54
N TYR A 38 -10.22 2.84 -6.06
CA TYR A 38 -10.52 1.52 -5.52
C TYR A 38 -9.58 0.45 -6.11
N MET A 39 -9.00 -0.36 -5.23
CA MET A 39 -8.20 -1.52 -5.59
C MET A 39 -8.92 -2.78 -5.11
N VAL A 40 -8.92 -3.83 -5.93
CA VAL A 40 -9.44 -5.16 -5.57
C VAL A 40 -8.34 -6.19 -5.75
N CYS A 41 -8.21 -7.12 -4.81
CA CYS A 41 -7.28 -8.24 -4.87
C CYS A 41 -7.96 -9.56 -4.46
N ASP A 42 -7.29 -10.66 -4.78
CA ASP A 42 -7.58 -11.98 -4.26
C ASP A 42 -6.74 -12.22 -3.00
N CYS A 43 -7.33 -12.20 -1.81
CA CYS A 43 -6.60 -12.25 -0.53
C CYS A 43 -6.88 -13.54 0.25
N LYS A 44 -5.83 -14.20 0.70
CA LYS A 44 -5.92 -15.42 1.51
C LYS A 44 -6.46 -15.12 2.91
N ARG A 45 -7.31 -16.01 3.40
CA ARG A 45 -7.84 -16.06 4.76
C ARG A 45 -6.94 -16.92 5.64
N THR A 46 -7.11 -16.81 6.96
CA THR A 46 -6.36 -17.61 7.93
C THR A 46 -6.70 -19.10 7.87
N ASP A 47 -7.89 -19.45 7.38
CA ASP A 47 -8.32 -20.84 7.15
C ASP A 47 -7.81 -21.43 5.83
N GLY A 48 -7.03 -20.67 5.06
CA GLY A 48 -6.49 -21.07 3.75
C GLY A 48 -7.42 -20.83 2.57
N SER A 49 -8.68 -20.44 2.79
CA SER A 49 -9.58 -20.00 1.70
C SER A 49 -9.16 -18.64 1.14
N THR A 50 -9.74 -18.23 0.01
CA THR A 50 -9.42 -16.94 -0.64
C THR A 50 -10.67 -16.07 -0.73
N ASN A 51 -10.55 -14.80 -0.34
CA ASN A 51 -11.49 -13.77 -0.74
C ASN A 51 -11.10 -13.22 -2.12
N THR A 52 -11.83 -13.56 -3.17
CA THR A 52 -11.51 -13.17 -4.56
C THR A 52 -11.97 -11.75 -4.93
N ASN A 53 -12.46 -10.99 -3.96
CA ASN A 53 -12.92 -9.64 -4.21
C ASN A 53 -12.71 -8.73 -2.98
N ALA A 54 -11.57 -8.89 -2.32
CA ALA A 54 -11.18 -8.01 -1.23
C ALA A 54 -10.85 -6.63 -1.83
N ASP A 55 -11.70 -5.64 -1.58
CA ASP A 55 -11.53 -4.28 -2.07
C ASP A 55 -10.95 -3.35 -0.99
N ILE A 56 -10.40 -2.21 -1.38
CA ILE A 56 -10.00 -1.12 -0.49
C ILE A 56 -10.06 0.21 -1.24
N HIS A 57 -10.47 1.28 -0.56
CA HIS A 57 -10.39 2.62 -1.12
C HIS A 57 -9.05 3.27 -0.78
N LEU A 58 -8.14 3.34 -1.76
CA LEU A 58 -6.81 3.94 -1.60
C LEU A 58 -6.90 5.43 -1.20
N GLY A 59 -8.01 6.12 -1.55
CA GLY A 59 -8.29 7.47 -1.08
C GLY A 59 -8.34 7.58 0.45
N ARG A 60 -8.69 6.50 1.16
CA ARG A 60 -8.68 6.46 2.62
C ARG A 60 -7.31 6.17 3.22
N CYS A 61 -6.36 5.74 2.41
CA CYS A 61 -5.04 5.33 2.87
C CYS A 61 -3.97 6.39 2.64
N PHE A 62 -4.22 7.32 1.71
CA PHE A 62 -3.22 8.27 1.26
C PHE A 62 -3.76 9.69 1.05
N GLY A 63 -2.89 10.67 1.30
CA GLY A 63 -3.07 12.08 0.97
C GLY A 63 -2.00 12.57 -0.02
N ASN A 64 -2.24 13.74 -0.61
CA ASN A 64 -1.24 14.44 -1.42
C ASN A 64 -0.52 15.49 -0.57
N ASN A 65 0.80 15.35 -0.43
CA ASN A 65 1.66 16.34 0.20
C ASN A 65 2.65 16.90 -0.83
N ASN A 66 2.35 18.08 -1.38
CA ASN A 66 3.19 18.77 -2.36
C ASN A 66 3.62 17.91 -3.57
N GLY A 67 2.70 17.11 -4.11
CA GLY A 67 2.94 16.22 -5.26
C GLY A 67 3.36 14.81 -4.87
N ASP A 68 3.59 14.52 -3.59
CA ASP A 68 3.93 13.19 -3.12
C ASP A 68 2.73 12.55 -2.42
N LEU A 69 2.42 11.32 -2.81
CA LEU A 69 1.49 10.44 -2.13
C LEU A 69 2.10 9.97 -0.81
N VAL A 70 1.47 10.36 0.30
CA VAL A 70 1.92 10.01 1.65
C VAL A 70 0.86 9.19 2.38
N PRO A 71 1.26 8.22 3.22
CA PRO A 71 0.33 7.50 4.07
C PRO A 71 -0.43 8.48 4.98
N GLN A 72 -1.76 8.51 4.86
CA GLN A 72 -2.64 9.36 5.66
C GLN A 72 -4.05 8.75 5.71
N LEU A 73 -4.54 8.50 6.93
CA LEU A 73 -5.94 8.11 7.14
C LEU A 73 -6.88 9.17 6.59
N ASP A 74 -7.83 8.75 5.76
CA ASP A 74 -8.81 9.60 5.07
C ASP A 74 -8.15 10.78 4.32
N GLY A 75 -6.94 10.57 3.77
CA GLY A 75 -6.17 11.62 3.08
C GLY A 75 -6.77 12.09 1.75
N ASN A 76 -7.67 11.31 1.15
CA ASN A 76 -8.46 11.60 -0.04
C ASN A 76 -7.62 12.12 -1.23
N PHE A 77 -6.46 11.51 -1.48
CA PHE A 77 -5.56 11.96 -2.56
C PHE A 77 -6.25 12.00 -3.94
N VAL A 78 -7.23 11.14 -4.17
CA VAL A 78 -8.02 11.05 -5.42
C VAL A 78 -8.78 12.33 -5.76
N HIS A 79 -8.94 13.26 -4.81
CA HIS A 79 -9.52 14.57 -5.08
C HIS A 79 -8.58 15.50 -5.86
N SER A 80 -7.26 15.32 -5.72
CA SER A 80 -6.26 16.21 -6.34
C SER A 80 -5.34 15.49 -7.34
N CYS A 81 -5.05 14.21 -7.11
CA CYS A 81 -4.20 13.41 -7.97
C CYS A 81 -5.01 12.62 -9.00
N THR A 82 -4.36 12.26 -10.11
CA THR A 82 -4.87 11.22 -11.02
C THR A 82 -4.26 9.87 -10.67
N VAL A 83 -5.04 8.82 -10.88
CA VAL A 83 -4.57 7.43 -10.82
C VAL A 83 -4.59 6.89 -12.24
N ASP A 84 -3.43 6.50 -12.76
CA ASP A 84 -3.26 6.17 -14.17
C ASP A 84 -3.22 4.65 -14.39
N ALA A 85 -2.53 3.91 -13.52
CA ALA A 85 -2.40 2.46 -13.63
C ALA A 85 -2.03 1.79 -12.29
N LEU A 86 -2.25 0.48 -12.22
CA LEU A 86 -1.69 -0.41 -11.21
C LEU A 86 -1.00 -1.55 -11.93
N SER A 87 0.28 -1.75 -11.62
CA SER A 87 1.09 -2.78 -12.26
C SER A 87 1.77 -3.66 -11.21
N PRO A 88 1.79 -4.99 -11.39
CA PRO A 88 2.64 -5.85 -10.59
C PRO A 88 4.11 -5.60 -10.96
N ALA A 89 5.00 -5.78 -9.98
CA ALA A 89 6.44 -5.83 -10.17
C ALA A 89 6.99 -7.17 -9.66
N ALA A 90 8.30 -7.37 -9.83
CA ALA A 90 9.00 -8.50 -9.25
C ALA A 90 8.78 -8.56 -7.71
N GLU A 91 8.95 -9.74 -7.12
CA GLU A 91 8.95 -9.93 -5.66
C GLU A 91 7.63 -9.55 -4.97
N HIS A 92 6.49 -9.80 -5.62
CA HIS A 92 5.16 -9.52 -5.07
C HIS A 92 4.93 -8.05 -4.70
N ALA A 93 5.54 -7.11 -5.42
CA ALA A 93 5.27 -5.69 -5.24
C ALA A 93 4.18 -5.19 -6.20
N TRP A 94 3.39 -4.21 -5.75
CA TRP A 94 2.38 -3.52 -6.55
C TRP A 94 2.68 -2.03 -6.64
N PHE A 95 2.80 -1.53 -7.86
CA PHE A 95 3.09 -0.14 -8.13
C PHE A 95 1.87 0.59 -8.66
N LEU A 96 1.49 1.68 -7.99
CA LEU A 96 0.43 2.57 -8.40
C LEU A 96 1.04 3.77 -9.14
N SER A 97 0.71 3.92 -10.42
CA SER A 97 1.09 5.09 -11.19
C SER A 97 0.12 6.22 -10.90
N VAL A 98 0.64 7.33 -10.39
CA VAL A 98 -0.14 8.51 -10.02
C VAL A 98 0.49 9.77 -10.60
N GLY A 99 -0.33 10.81 -10.73
CA GLY A 99 0.19 12.16 -10.87
C GLY A 99 -0.51 13.13 -9.94
N CYS A 100 0.27 13.80 -9.10
CA CYS A 100 -0.22 14.70 -8.07
C CYS A 100 0.25 16.13 -8.31
N PRO A 101 -0.61 17.14 -8.14
CA PRO A 101 -0.21 18.54 -8.22
C PRO A 101 0.69 18.92 -7.04
N ARG A 102 1.70 19.72 -7.32
CA ARG A 102 2.56 20.40 -6.35
C ARG A 102 2.00 21.80 -6.04
N ASN A 103 2.49 22.39 -4.95
CA ASN A 103 2.08 23.74 -4.53
C ASN A 103 2.52 24.84 -5.51
N ASP A 104 3.53 24.57 -6.35
CA ASP A 104 4.01 25.47 -7.40
C ASP A 104 3.19 25.36 -8.71
N GLY A 105 2.13 24.55 -8.72
CA GLY A 105 1.28 24.29 -9.89
C GLY A 105 1.82 23.26 -10.87
N SER A 106 3.06 22.77 -10.67
CA SER A 106 3.60 21.65 -11.45
C SER A 106 2.93 20.33 -11.05
N ARG A 107 3.11 19.28 -11.86
CA ARG A 107 2.66 17.92 -11.53
C ARG A 107 3.85 17.00 -11.30
N HIS A 108 3.79 16.21 -10.23
CA HIS A 108 4.68 15.08 -10.02
C HIS A 108 3.98 13.81 -10.49
N SER A 109 4.47 13.18 -11.55
CA SER A 109 3.99 11.88 -12.00
C SER A 109 5.04 10.81 -11.73
N TYR A 110 4.66 9.75 -11.01
CA TYR A 110 5.58 8.67 -10.63
C TYR A 110 4.80 7.41 -10.23
N ALA A 111 5.53 6.30 -10.05
CA ALA A 111 4.98 5.04 -9.57
C ALA A 111 5.34 4.82 -8.10
N VAL A 112 4.34 4.65 -7.23
CA VAL A 112 4.52 4.39 -5.80
C VAL A 112 4.37 2.90 -5.50
N ASN A 113 5.30 2.35 -4.72
CA ASN A 113 5.20 0.97 -4.24
C ASN A 113 4.20 0.89 -3.08
N LEU A 114 3.02 0.33 -3.32
CA LEU A 114 1.97 0.22 -2.32
C LEU A 114 2.33 -0.70 -1.16
N ASN A 115 3.25 -1.65 -1.37
CA ASN A 115 3.74 -2.53 -0.30
C ASN A 115 4.62 -1.80 0.72
N ALA A 116 5.29 -0.72 0.29
CA ALA A 116 6.28 -0.01 1.10
C ALA A 116 5.71 1.25 1.75
N VAL A 117 4.74 1.89 1.08
CA VAL A 117 4.25 3.22 1.45
C VAL A 117 2.85 3.18 2.05
N GLY A 118 2.06 2.16 1.71
CA GLY A 118 0.74 1.96 2.30
C GLY A 118 0.85 1.03 3.49
N ASP A 119 0.29 1.42 4.63
CA ASP A 119 -0.04 0.47 5.71
C ASP A 119 -1.21 -0.46 5.27
N ILE A 120 -1.17 -0.95 4.03
CA ILE A 120 -2.17 -1.82 3.45
C ILE A 120 -1.82 -3.24 3.84
N SER A 121 -2.70 -3.85 4.61
CA SER A 121 -2.57 -5.19 5.13
C SER A 121 -3.73 -6.07 4.67
N ASN A 122 -3.53 -7.38 4.75
CA ASN A 122 -4.60 -8.36 4.60
C ASN A 122 -5.01 -8.87 5.99
N ASN A 123 -6.23 -8.56 6.40
CA ASN A 123 -6.83 -9.02 7.64
C ASN A 123 -7.89 -10.08 7.34
N ASN A 124 -7.48 -11.36 7.42
CA ASN A 124 -8.33 -12.53 7.17
C ASN A 124 -9.13 -12.45 5.86
N GLY A 125 -8.43 -12.13 4.76
CA GLY A 125 -9.00 -11.99 3.42
C GLY A 125 -9.60 -10.61 3.14
N ASN A 126 -9.44 -9.61 4.01
CA ASN A 126 -9.93 -8.25 3.76
C ASN A 126 -8.76 -7.28 3.71
N LEU A 127 -8.71 -6.42 2.69
CA LEU A 127 -7.71 -5.36 2.62
C LEU A 127 -8.07 -4.26 3.61
N GLN A 128 -7.07 -3.76 4.35
CA GLN A 128 -7.25 -2.67 5.30
C GLN A 128 -6.04 -1.76 5.32
N CYS A 129 -6.25 -0.47 5.58
CA CYS A 129 -5.21 0.48 5.97
C CYS A 129 -5.63 1.18 7.25
N TYR A 130 -4.71 1.34 8.22
CA TYR A 130 -5.05 1.90 9.55
C TYR A 130 -6.22 1.19 10.25
N GLY A 131 -6.44 -0.09 9.97
CA GLY A 131 -7.58 -0.86 10.48
C GLY A 131 -8.94 -0.53 9.85
N VAL A 132 -8.98 0.29 8.80
CA VAL A 132 -10.19 0.62 8.03
C VAL A 132 -10.11 0.08 6.59
N ASN A 133 -11.27 -0.07 5.95
CA ASN A 133 -11.44 -0.45 4.55
C ASN A 133 -11.85 0.75 3.68
#